data_AF-A0A3N4SJ40-F1
#
_entry.id   AF-A0A3N4SJ40-F1
#
_cell.length_a   1.000
_cell.length_b   1.000
_cell.length_c   1.000
_cell.angle_alpha   90.00
_cell.angle_beta   90.00
_cell.angle_gamma   90.00
#
_symmetry.space_group_name_H-M   'P 1'
#
loop_
_entity.id
_entity.type
_entity.pdbx_description
1 polymer ?
#
loop_
_entity_poly.entity_id
_entity_poly.type
_entity_poly.pdbx_seq_one_letter_code
_entity_poly.pdbx_strand_id
1 'polypeptide(L)'
;MLMSRRLARQEDGSDGPLIGSMDLPDPVGMVTGWCLVDLGRPREAGEELDRQLALVGPDAVRMQVRYGVRRALAYASAGEIDHACALTAPLLDGVATARSATVTTDLRRLAGVLSRYSDHPSVRQLGPRLGTLSRSSTS
;
A
#
# COMPACT_ATOMS: atom_id res chain seq x y z
N MET A 1 -4.78 3.31 -51.30
CA MET A 1 -4.46 1.90 -51.01
C MET A 1 -4.06 1.79 -49.54
N LEU A 2 -5.04 1.62 -48.65
CA LEU A 2 -4.83 1.51 -47.20
C LEU A 2 -4.28 0.11 -46.88
N MET A 3 -3.09 0.01 -46.29
CA MET A 3 -2.63 -1.23 -45.66
C MET A 3 -2.82 -1.14 -44.14
N SER A 4 -3.87 -1.79 -43.68
CA SER A 4 -4.18 -2.00 -42.27
C SER A 4 -3.11 -2.88 -41.62
N ARG A 5 -2.35 -2.33 -40.66
CA ARG A 5 -1.48 -3.13 -39.78
C ARG A 5 -2.35 -3.83 -38.74
N ARG A 6 -2.42 -5.16 -38.81
CA ARG A 6 -2.99 -6.02 -37.76
C ARG A 6 -2.03 -6.06 -36.57
N LEU A 7 -2.50 -5.66 -35.39
CA LEU A 7 -1.80 -5.89 -34.13
C LEU A 7 -2.00 -7.37 -33.76
N ALA A 8 -0.91 -8.13 -33.70
CA ALA A 8 -0.95 -9.51 -33.22
C ALA A 8 -1.28 -9.50 -31.72
N ARG A 9 -2.34 -10.23 -31.36
CA ARG A 9 -2.66 -10.55 -29.97
C ARG A 9 -1.70 -11.64 -29.50
N GLN A 10 -0.89 -11.34 -28.49
CA GLN A 10 -0.06 -12.34 -27.83
C GLN A 10 -0.89 -12.96 -26.71
N GLU A 11 -1.30 -14.20 -26.88
CA GLU A 11 -1.79 -15.04 -25.78
C GLU A 11 -0.56 -15.65 -25.13
N ASP A 12 -0.29 -15.30 -23.87
CA ASP A 12 0.82 -15.89 -23.12
C ASP A 12 0.26 -16.95 -22.17
N GLY A 13 0.26 -18.19 -22.65
CA GLY A 13 0.07 -19.38 -21.83
C GLY A 13 1.42 -19.86 -21.33
N SER A 14 1.73 -19.60 -20.06
CA SER A 14 2.95 -20.09 -19.41
C SER A 14 2.58 -21.08 -18.30
N ASP A 15 2.60 -22.37 -18.63
CA ASP A 15 2.53 -23.49 -17.68
C ASP A 15 3.94 -23.93 -17.27
N GLY A 16 4.52 -23.16 -16.35
CA GLY A 16 5.80 -23.43 -15.69
C GLY A 16 5.80 -22.77 -14.31
N PRO A 17 6.67 -23.17 -13.36
CA PRO A 17 6.73 -22.51 -12.06
C PRO A 17 7.11 -21.04 -12.27
N LEU A 18 6.14 -20.14 -12.13
CA LEU A 18 6.31 -18.69 -12.27
C LEU A 18 7.20 -18.16 -11.14
N ILE A 19 8.52 -18.25 -11.32
CA ILE A 19 9.46 -17.50 -10.50
C ILE A 19 9.48 -16.07 -11.04
N GLY A 20 8.73 -15.19 -10.36
CA GLY A 20 8.93 -13.74 -10.43
C GLY A 20 7.98 -12.99 -11.36
N SER A 21 6.71 -12.86 -10.97
CA SER A 21 6.05 -11.56 -11.02
C SER A 21 4.88 -11.57 -10.05
N MET A 22 4.94 -10.67 -9.09
CA MET A 22 3.78 -10.25 -8.32
C MET A 22 2.78 -9.66 -9.34
N ASP A 23 1.69 -10.36 -9.66
CA ASP A 23 0.64 -9.86 -10.57
C ASP A 23 -0.04 -8.62 -10.00
N LEU A 24 0.57 -7.46 -10.22
CA LEU A 24 -0.07 -6.17 -10.08
C LEU A 24 -0.76 -5.85 -11.42
N PRO A 25 -2.07 -5.57 -11.42
CA PRO A 25 -2.80 -5.25 -12.66
C PRO A 25 -2.21 -4.04 -13.41
N ASP A 26 -1.71 -3.05 -12.68
CA ASP A 26 -0.97 -1.90 -13.23
C ASP A 26 0.25 -1.58 -12.34
N PRO A 27 1.42 -2.15 -12.65
CA PRO A 27 2.64 -1.91 -11.89
C PRO A 27 3.11 -0.45 -11.95
N VAL A 28 2.86 0.25 -13.07
CA VAL A 28 3.33 1.62 -13.28
C VAL A 28 2.53 2.59 -12.42
N GLY A 29 1.20 2.47 -12.41
CA GLY A 29 0.35 3.27 -11.52
C GLY A 29 0.68 3.02 -10.05
N MET A 30 0.90 1.76 -9.67
CA MET A 30 1.24 1.41 -8.30
C MET A 30 2.59 2.01 -7.85
N VAL A 31 3.62 1.95 -8.71
CA VAL A 31 4.93 2.59 -8.44
C VAL A 31 4.80 4.11 -8.45
N THR A 32 3.96 4.68 -9.32
CA THR A 32 3.69 6.13 -9.35
C THR A 32 3.15 6.61 -8.01
N GLY A 33 2.13 5.95 -7.46
CA GLY A 33 1.60 6.25 -6.13
C GLY A 33 2.68 6.16 -5.04
N TRP A 34 3.55 5.14 -5.11
CA TRP A 34 4.67 5.00 -4.19
C TRP A 34 5.64 6.19 -4.24
N CYS A 35 6.05 6.60 -5.44
CA CYS A 35 6.96 7.72 -5.67
C CYS A 35 6.33 9.05 -5.22
N LEU A 36 5.03 9.26 -5.43
CA LEU A 36 4.34 10.46 -4.97
C LEU A 36 4.39 10.62 -3.44
N VAL A 37 4.37 9.53 -2.67
CA VAL A 37 4.62 9.58 -1.21
C VAL A 37 6.03 10.08 -0.90
N ASP A 38 7.05 9.51 -1.55
CA ASP A 38 8.45 9.90 -1.30
C ASP A 38 8.74 11.35 -1.76
N LEU A 39 8.01 11.83 -2.76
CA LEU A 39 8.10 13.21 -3.27
C LEU A 39 7.31 14.23 -2.44
N GLY A 40 6.63 13.82 -1.37
CA GLY A 40 5.86 14.73 -0.52
C GLY A 40 4.59 15.26 -1.18
N ARG A 41 3.96 14.48 -2.08
CA ARG A 41 2.65 14.78 -2.69
C ARG A 41 1.57 13.86 -2.11
N PRO A 42 1.25 13.97 -0.81
CA PRO A 42 0.54 12.93 -0.07
C PRO A 42 -0.90 12.72 -0.55
N ARG A 43 -1.62 13.77 -0.96
CA ARG A 43 -3.00 13.64 -1.42
C ARG A 43 -3.09 12.89 -2.75
N GLU A 44 -2.29 13.31 -3.72
CA GLU A 44 -2.22 12.66 -5.03
C GLU A 44 -1.73 11.22 -4.92
N ALA A 45 -0.79 10.95 -4.01
CA ALA A 45 -0.33 9.60 -3.73
C ALA A 45 -1.45 8.70 -3.19
N GLY A 46 -2.25 9.21 -2.24
CA GLY A 46 -3.40 8.50 -1.70
C GLY A 46 -4.40 8.14 -2.79
N GLU A 47 -4.80 9.12 -3.59
CA GLU A 47 -5.78 8.95 -4.68
C GLU A 47 -5.31 8.00 -5.78
N GLU A 48 -4.02 8.01 -6.14
CA GLU A 48 -3.45 7.02 -7.06
C GLU A 48 -3.49 5.61 -6.43
N LEU A 49 -3.03 5.47 -5.18
CA LEU A 49 -3.02 4.18 -4.51
C LEU A 49 -4.43 3.61 -4.27
N ASP A 50 -5.44 4.47 -4.07
CA ASP A 50 -6.86 4.08 -4.02
C ASP A 50 -7.29 3.39 -5.30
N ARG A 51 -7.06 4.07 -6.44
CA ARG A 51 -7.42 3.55 -7.76
C ARG A 51 -6.74 2.22 -8.03
N GLN A 52 -5.46 2.11 -7.70
CA GLN A 52 -4.68 0.91 -7.99
C GLN A 52 -5.02 -0.26 -7.07
N LEU A 53 -5.22 -0.01 -5.77
CA LEU A 53 -5.61 -1.06 -4.82
C LEU A 53 -7.00 -1.62 -5.09
N ALA A 54 -7.91 -0.84 -5.69
CA ALA A 54 -9.22 -1.33 -6.11
C ALA A 54 -9.14 -2.43 -7.20
N LEU A 55 -8.02 -2.50 -7.93
CA LEU A 55 -7.78 -3.53 -8.95
C LEU A 55 -7.13 -4.79 -8.36
N VAL A 56 -6.52 -4.69 -7.19
CA VAL A 56 -5.81 -5.80 -6.54
C VAL A 56 -6.80 -6.71 -5.83
N GLY A 57 -6.77 -8.00 -6.15
CA GLY A 57 -7.63 -8.99 -5.49
C GLY A 57 -7.41 -9.06 -3.97
N PRO A 58 -8.44 -9.43 -3.19
CA PRO A 58 -8.32 -9.52 -1.72
C PRO A 58 -7.30 -10.58 -1.27
N ASP A 59 -7.11 -11.64 -2.06
CA ASP A 59 -6.18 -12.74 -1.76
C ASP A 59 -4.70 -12.36 -1.98
N ALA A 60 -4.42 -11.23 -2.64
CA ALA A 60 -3.08 -10.70 -2.82
C ALA A 60 -2.58 -9.97 -1.55
N VAL A 61 -2.68 -10.63 -0.40
CA VAL A 61 -2.48 -10.07 0.95
C VAL A 61 -1.18 -9.28 1.07
N ARG A 62 -0.07 -9.79 0.50
CA ARG A 62 1.23 -9.12 0.58
C ARG A 62 1.24 -7.77 -0.14
N MET A 63 0.57 -7.66 -1.30
CA MET A 63 0.42 -6.40 -2.04
C MET A 63 -0.53 -5.46 -1.31
N GLN A 64 -1.68 -5.98 -0.87
CA GLN A 64 -2.68 -5.22 -0.10
C GLN A 64 -2.06 -4.58 1.14
N VAL A 65 -1.27 -5.32 1.90
CA VAL A 65 -0.57 -4.80 3.09
C VAL A 65 0.46 -3.75 2.70
N ARG A 66 1.33 -4.05 1.72
CA ARG A 66 2.42 -3.13 1.34
C ARG A 66 1.89 -1.80 0.84
N TYR A 67 1.00 -1.82 -0.14
CA TYR A 67 0.49 -0.60 -0.75
C TYR A 67 -0.62 0.03 0.09
N GLY A 68 -1.37 -0.75 0.87
CA GLY A 68 -2.36 -0.24 1.82
C GLY A 68 -1.74 0.57 2.96
N VAL A 69 -0.62 0.11 3.55
CA VAL A 69 0.09 0.89 4.59
C VAL A 69 0.66 2.17 3.99
N ARG A 70 1.20 2.09 2.76
CA ARG A 70 1.69 3.25 2.00
C ARG A 70 0.58 4.28 1.74
N ARG A 71 -0.61 3.82 1.35
CA ARG A 71 -1.83 4.63 1.15
C ARG A 71 -2.25 5.31 2.45
N ALA A 72 -2.30 4.56 3.56
CA ALA A 72 -2.63 5.13 4.86
C ALA A 72 -1.62 6.20 5.31
N LEU A 73 -0.32 5.97 5.08
CA LEU A 73 0.73 6.97 5.31
C LEU A 73 0.51 8.23 4.47
N ALA A 74 0.13 8.08 3.21
CA ALA A 74 -0.18 9.20 2.32
C ALA A 74 -1.32 10.05 2.90
N TYR A 75 -2.45 9.45 3.24
CA TYR A 75 -3.59 10.17 3.81
C TYR A 75 -3.30 10.79 5.18
N ALA A 76 -2.58 10.10 6.06
CA ALA A 76 -2.16 10.67 7.34
C ALA A 76 -1.28 11.91 7.12
N SER A 77 -0.35 11.84 6.17
CA SER A 77 0.54 12.97 5.82
C SER A 77 -0.21 14.13 5.15
N ALA A 78 -1.36 13.86 4.53
CA ALA A 78 -2.26 14.86 3.98
C ALA A 78 -3.18 15.51 5.03
N GLY A 79 -3.16 15.02 6.28
CA GLY A 79 -4.01 15.49 7.39
C GLY A 79 -5.34 14.74 7.55
N GLU A 80 -5.60 13.70 6.75
CA GLU A 80 -6.84 12.90 6.78
C GLU A 80 -6.73 11.78 7.84
N ILE A 81 -6.66 12.17 9.12
CA ILE A 81 -6.29 11.27 10.23
C ILE A 81 -7.28 10.13 10.44
N ASP A 82 -8.58 10.42 10.47
CA ASP A 82 -9.61 9.38 10.63
C ASP A 82 -9.60 8.37 9.49
N HIS A 83 -9.48 8.87 8.25
CA HIS A 83 -9.41 8.02 7.08
C HIS A 83 -8.17 7.12 7.11
N ALA A 84 -7.01 7.68 7.44
CA ALA A 84 -5.78 6.91 7.58
C ALA A 84 -5.90 5.82 8.67
N CYS A 85 -6.50 6.14 9.82
CA CYS A 85 -6.76 5.15 10.88
C CYS A 85 -7.70 4.04 10.40
N ALA A 86 -8.78 4.39 9.71
CA ALA A 86 -9.74 3.43 9.16
C ALA A 86 -9.10 2.49 8.13
N LEU A 87 -8.24 3.02 7.25
CA LEU A 87 -7.47 2.20 6.31
C LEU A 87 -6.44 1.29 7.00
N THR A 88 -5.83 1.76 8.09
CA THR A 88 -4.76 1.03 8.78
C THR A 88 -5.28 -0.16 9.58
N ALA A 89 -6.43 0.00 10.26
CA ALA A 89 -6.99 -1.01 11.16
C ALA A 89 -7.07 -2.42 10.56
N PRO A 90 -7.67 -2.65 9.36
CA PRO A 90 -7.77 -3.99 8.78
C PRO A 90 -6.42 -4.55 8.29
N LEU A 91 -5.40 -3.70 8.10
CA LEU A 91 -4.10 -4.15 7.58
C LEU A 91 -3.20 -4.75 8.67
N LEU A 92 -3.45 -4.46 9.95
CA LEU A 92 -2.53 -4.82 11.04
C LEU A 92 -2.31 -6.34 11.19
N ASP A 93 -3.33 -7.17 10.89
CA ASP A 93 -3.19 -8.63 10.91
C ASP A 93 -2.29 -9.12 9.77
N GLY A 94 -2.45 -8.54 8.58
CA GLY A 94 -1.60 -8.82 7.43
C GLY A 94 -0.16 -8.35 7.63
N VAL A 95 0.05 -7.20 8.28
CA VAL A 95 1.38 -6.69 8.67
C VAL A 95 2.11 -7.69 9.56
N ALA A 96 1.44 -8.20 10.59
CA ALA A 96 2.02 -9.18 11.51
C ALA A 96 2.48 -10.46 10.79
N THR A 97 1.75 -10.86 9.75
CA THR A 97 2.01 -12.08 8.98
C THR A 97 3.09 -11.88 7.90
N ALA A 98 3.09 -10.74 7.20
CA ALA A 98 3.93 -10.52 6.02
C ALA A 98 5.43 -10.34 6.31
N ARG A 99 5.80 -9.93 7.55
CA ARG A 99 7.19 -9.75 8.03
C ARG A 99 8.12 -9.01 7.04
N SER A 100 7.61 -7.97 6.38
CA SER A 100 8.34 -7.22 5.35
C SER A 100 9.01 -5.98 5.94
N ALA A 101 10.33 -5.84 5.73
CA ALA A 101 11.08 -4.66 6.18
C ALA A 101 10.55 -3.34 5.59
N THR A 102 10.09 -3.35 4.34
CA THR A 102 9.48 -2.17 3.70
C THR A 102 8.17 -1.79 4.40
N VAL A 103 7.29 -2.77 4.65
CA VAL A 103 6.03 -2.57 5.37
C VAL A 103 6.30 -2.02 6.77
N THR A 104 7.24 -2.60 7.50
CA THR A 104 7.64 -2.13 8.83
C THR A 104 8.17 -0.69 8.79
N THR A 105 8.94 -0.33 7.76
CA THR A 105 9.44 1.05 7.58
C THR A 105 8.30 2.05 7.38
N ASP A 106 7.36 1.75 6.49
CA ASP A 106 6.20 2.61 6.27
C ASP A 106 5.29 2.67 7.51
N LEU A 107 5.15 1.57 8.24
CA LEU A 107 4.38 1.52 9.48
C LEU A 107 4.99 2.40 10.58
N ARG A 108 6.33 2.42 10.70
CA ARG A 108 7.02 3.35 11.62
C ARG A 108 6.82 4.80 11.22
N ARG A 109 6.89 5.11 9.92
CA ARG A 109 6.62 6.46 9.41
C ARG A 109 5.18 6.87 9.73
N LEU A 110 4.21 5.99 9.47
CA LEU A 110 2.80 6.21 9.79
C LEU A 110 2.60 6.43 11.28
N ALA A 111 3.19 5.58 12.14
CA ALA A 111 3.12 5.75 13.58
C ALA A 111 3.69 7.10 14.04
N GLY A 112 4.78 7.57 13.44
CA GLY A 112 5.37 8.89 13.73
C GLY A 112 4.52 10.07 13.25
N VAL A 113 3.78 9.92 12.15
CA VAL A 113 2.80 10.95 11.72
C VAL A 113 1.62 10.98 12.69
N LEU A 114 1.04 9.82 12.99
CA LEU A 114 -0.13 9.71 13.86
C LEU A 114 0.18 10.06 15.33
N SER A 115 1.41 9.88 15.80
CA SER A 115 1.77 10.23 17.19
C SER A 115 1.62 11.72 17.50
N ARG A 116 1.63 12.60 16.48
CA ARG A 116 1.35 14.03 16.63
C ARG A 116 -0.11 14.32 16.97
N TYR A 117 -0.98 13.32 16.81
CA TYR A 117 -2.43 13.36 17.03
C TYR A 117 -2.84 12.35 18.11
N SER A 118 -2.02 12.17 19.15
CA SER A 118 -2.26 11.17 20.20
C SER A 118 -3.59 11.35 20.94
N ASP A 119 -4.12 12.58 20.98
CA ASP A 119 -5.43 12.88 21.59
C ASP A 119 -6.61 12.73 20.61
N HIS A 120 -6.36 12.28 19.37
CA HIS A 120 -7.41 11.97 18.42
C HIS A 120 -8.04 10.60 18.76
N PRO A 121 -9.38 10.47 18.86
CA PRO A 121 -10.03 9.22 19.26
C PRO A 121 -9.60 7.98 18.46
N SER A 122 -9.61 8.08 17.13
CA SER A 122 -9.21 7.00 16.23
C SER A 122 -7.73 6.59 16.40
N VAL A 123 -6.85 7.57 16.65
CA VAL A 123 -5.43 7.31 16.93
C VAL A 123 -5.26 6.60 18.26
N ARG A 124 -5.97 7.02 19.32
CA ARG A 124 -5.94 6.34 20.63
C ARG A 124 -6.37 4.88 20.52
N GLN A 125 -7.43 4.61 19.76
CA GLN A 125 -7.94 3.26 19.57
C GLN A 125 -6.92 2.36 18.84
N LEU A 126 -6.26 2.90 17.81
CA LEU A 126 -5.29 2.17 16.99
C LEU A 126 -3.91 2.03 17.66
N GLY A 127 -3.55 3.00 18.50
CA GLY A 127 -2.20 3.23 19.05
C GLY A 127 -1.52 2.00 19.66
N PRO A 128 -2.16 1.22 20.55
CA PRO A 128 -1.52 0.07 21.16
C PRO A 128 -1.04 -0.98 20.15
N ARG A 129 -1.89 -1.37 19.18
CA ARG A 129 -1.53 -2.37 18.17
C ARG A 129 -0.48 -1.83 17.19
N LEU A 130 -0.67 -0.59 16.72
CA LEU A 130 0.25 0.07 15.82
C LEU A 130 1.64 0.25 16.45
N GLY A 131 1.69 0.64 17.72
CA GLY A 131 2.94 0.79 18.48
C GLY A 131 3.71 -0.52 18.61
N THR A 132 3.03 -1.62 18.93
CA THR A 132 3.66 -2.95 19.01
C THR A 132 4.27 -3.35 17.67
N LEU A 133 3.50 -3.27 16.58
CA LEU A 133 3.94 -3.74 15.26
C LEU A 133 5.04 -2.85 14.63
N SER A 134 5.07 -1.54 14.93
CA SER A 134 6.08 -0.63 14.39
C SER A 134 7.46 -0.79 15.06
N ARG A 135 7.48 -1.23 16.33
CA ARG A 135 8.74 -1.46 17.08
C ARG A 135 9.36 -2.83 16.86
N SER A 136 8.59 -3.81 16.37
CA SER A 136 9.10 -5.13 16.03
C SER A 136 10.21 -5.01 14.99
N SER A 137 11.45 -5.30 15.38
CA SER A 137 12.52 -5.56 14.42
C SER A 137 12.29 -6.94 13.82
N THR A 138 12.44 -7.05 12.51
CA THR A 138 12.45 -8.33 11.80
C THR A 138 13.68 -9.11 12.29
N SER A 139 13.52 -9.97 13.30
CA SER A 139 14.50 -11.02 13.63
C SER A 139 14.50 -12.11 12.58
#